data_AF-A0A4W5MVS4-F1
#
_entry.id   AF-A0A4W5MVS4-F1
#
_cell.length_a   1.000
_cell.length_b   1.000
_cell.length_c   1.000
_cell.angle_alpha   90.00
_cell.angle_beta   90.00
_cell.angle_gamma   90.00
#
_symmetry.space_group_name_H-M   'P 1'
#
loop_
_entity.id
_entity.type
_entity.pdbx_description
1 polymer ?
#
loop_
_entity_poly.entity_id
_entity_poly.type
_entity_poly.pdbx_seq_one_letter_code
_entity_poly.pdbx_strand_id
1 'polypeptide(L)'
;MTMFLMCASSLSKVVLLIWALNPTAAAQSGLELTRTGGSISNLTQRDISCRENLEYPHDNLCCLNCLAGTYVKAYCTRALERGTCEACEFDTYTEHGNGLRQCLKCTTCHSGNSV
;
A
#
# COMPACT_ATOMS: atom_id res chain seq x y z
N MET A 1 18.92 -22.97 -40.77
CA MET A 1 19.21 -24.30 -40.18
C MET A 1 20.71 -24.54 -39.92
N THR A 2 21.65 -23.59 -40.07
CA THR A 2 23.08 -23.97 -40.11
C THR A 2 24.06 -23.09 -39.32
N MET A 3 23.63 -22.30 -38.32
CA MET A 3 24.56 -21.35 -37.68
C MET A 3 24.55 -21.26 -36.15
N PHE A 4 24.08 -22.28 -35.43
CA PHE A 4 24.16 -22.32 -33.96
C PHE A 4 24.93 -23.53 -33.43
N LEU A 5 25.87 -24.07 -34.22
CA LEU A 5 26.62 -25.27 -33.86
C LEU A 5 27.98 -25.06 -33.18
N MET A 6 28.35 -23.84 -32.76
CA MET A 6 29.74 -23.59 -32.29
C MET A 6 29.88 -22.98 -30.88
N CYS A 7 28.85 -23.03 -30.02
CA CYS A 7 28.95 -22.40 -28.69
C CYS A 7 28.49 -23.31 -27.53
N ALA A 8 28.80 -24.61 -27.56
CA ALA A 8 28.24 -25.59 -26.61
C ALA A 8 29.29 -26.41 -25.81
N SER A 9 30.53 -25.96 -25.65
CA SER A 9 31.56 -26.79 -24.98
C SER A 9 32.41 -26.12 -23.88
N SER A 10 32.08 -24.91 -23.38
CA SER A 10 32.92 -24.23 -22.37
C SER A 10 32.24 -23.67 -21.12
N LEU A 11 31.02 -24.13 -20.76
CA LEU A 11 30.28 -23.60 -19.58
C LEU A 11 30.18 -24.56 -18.38
N SER A 12 30.65 -25.81 -18.49
CA SER A 12 30.44 -26.83 -17.44
C SER A 12 31.29 -26.61 -16.17
N LYS A 13 32.43 -25.92 -16.24
CA LYS A 13 33.34 -25.79 -15.08
C LYS A 13 33.13 -24.55 -14.22
N VAL A 14 32.50 -23.49 -14.74
CA VAL A 14 32.32 -22.21 -14.00
C VAL A 14 31.18 -22.31 -12.98
N VAL A 15 30.13 -23.06 -13.30
CA VAL A 15 28.95 -23.24 -12.42
C VAL A 15 29.30 -23.96 -11.12
N LEU A 16 30.26 -24.89 -11.15
CA LEU A 16 30.66 -25.68 -9.96
C LEU A 16 31.42 -24.85 -8.91
N LEU A 17 32.09 -23.76 -9.30
CA LEU A 17 32.84 -22.92 -8.36
C LEU A 17 31.94 -21.95 -7.58
N ILE A 18 30.77 -21.59 -8.11
CA ILE A 18 29.86 -20.62 -7.49
C ILE A 18 29.09 -21.23 -6.30
N TRP A 19 29.00 -22.56 -6.21
CA TRP A 19 28.36 -23.26 -5.09
C TRP A 19 29.22 -23.35 -3.82
N ALA A 20 30.48 -22.95 -3.86
CA ALA A 20 31.42 -23.09 -2.74
C ALA A 20 31.54 -21.86 -1.82
N LEU A 21 30.82 -20.76 -2.08
CA LEU A 21 30.97 -19.49 -1.35
C LEU A 21 29.68 -18.97 -0.68
N ASN A 22 28.70 -19.84 -0.41
CA ASN A 22 27.56 -19.46 0.43
C ASN A 22 27.81 -19.88 1.89
N PRO A 23 28.27 -18.97 2.77
CA PRO A 23 28.20 -19.22 4.21
C PRO A 23 26.73 -19.20 4.63
N THR A 24 26.22 -20.32 5.14
CA THR A 24 24.94 -20.35 5.85
C THR A 24 25.12 -19.58 7.16
N ALA A 25 24.84 -18.28 7.11
CA ALA A 25 24.78 -17.42 8.28
C ALA A 25 23.58 -17.82 9.16
N ALA A 26 23.78 -18.79 10.04
CA ALA A 26 22.89 -19.04 11.16
C ALA A 26 23.22 -18.00 12.25
N ALA A 27 22.61 -16.82 12.16
CA ALA A 27 22.53 -15.87 13.27
C ALA A 27 21.08 -15.85 13.77
N GLN A 28 20.80 -16.61 14.83
CA GLN A 28 19.56 -16.48 15.60
C GLN A 28 19.89 -15.75 16.91
N SER A 29 19.82 -14.42 16.88
CA SER A 29 19.65 -13.59 18.07
C SER A 29 18.17 -13.25 18.18
N GLY A 30 17.41 -14.14 18.82
CA GLY A 30 16.02 -13.87 19.19
C GLY A 30 15.96 -12.87 20.32
N LEU A 31 15.70 -11.59 20.01
CA LEU A 31 15.18 -10.64 20.98
C LEU A 31 13.64 -10.70 20.91
N GLU A 32 13.05 -11.62 21.66
CA GLU A 32 11.61 -11.65 21.92
C GLU A 32 11.25 -10.46 22.83
N LEU A 33 10.80 -9.34 22.26
CA LEU A 33 10.01 -8.36 23.00
C LEU A 33 8.57 -8.89 23.08
N THR A 34 8.25 -9.66 24.12
CA THR A 34 6.85 -9.89 24.49
C THR A 34 6.29 -8.58 25.02
N ARG A 35 5.63 -7.80 24.15
CA ARG A 35 4.81 -6.67 24.57
C ARG A 35 3.53 -7.23 25.18
N THR A 36 3.54 -7.44 26.49
CA THR A 36 2.32 -7.54 27.29
C THR A 36 1.62 -6.19 27.29
N GLY A 37 0.80 -5.96 26.27
CA GLY A 37 -0.18 -4.88 26.21
C GLY A 37 -1.57 -5.49 26.20
N GLY A 38 -2.13 -5.72 27.39
CA GLY A 38 -3.50 -6.20 27.53
C GLY A 38 -4.52 -5.16 27.06
N SER A 39 -5.54 -5.62 26.36
CA SER A 39 -6.90 -5.09 26.48
C SER A 39 -7.86 -6.21 26.18
N ILE A 40 -8.55 -6.69 27.21
CA ILE A 40 -9.80 -7.42 27.03
C ILE A 40 -10.82 -6.36 26.61
N SER A 41 -10.95 -6.14 25.30
CA SER A 41 -12.10 -5.44 24.75
C SER A 41 -13.20 -6.46 24.51
N ASN A 42 -14.41 -6.15 24.99
CA ASN A 42 -15.63 -6.86 24.59
C ASN A 42 -15.69 -6.85 23.06
N LEU A 43 -15.58 -8.04 22.44
CA LEU A 43 -15.48 -8.24 20.99
C LEU A 43 -16.82 -8.00 20.29
N THR A 44 -17.33 -6.77 20.35
CA THR A 44 -18.52 -6.35 19.58
C THR A 44 -18.16 -5.58 18.30
N GLN A 45 -16.90 -5.31 18.02
CA GLN A 45 -16.43 -4.87 16.70
C GLN A 45 -14.93 -5.11 16.62
N ARG A 46 -14.44 -5.92 15.68
CA ARG A 46 -12.99 -5.99 15.43
C ARG A 46 -12.58 -4.65 14.85
N ASP A 47 -11.90 -3.84 15.63
CA ASP A 47 -11.28 -2.61 15.13
C ASP A 47 -10.17 -3.02 14.16
N ILE A 48 -10.37 -2.75 12.87
CA ILE A 48 -9.40 -3.06 11.83
C ILE A 48 -8.45 -1.87 11.67
N SER A 49 -7.16 -2.10 11.94
CA SER A 49 -6.12 -1.10 11.74
C SER A 49 -5.62 -1.17 10.30
N CYS A 50 -5.96 -0.17 9.49
CA CYS A 50 -5.45 -0.01 8.12
C CYS A 50 -4.20 0.86 8.08
N ARG A 51 -3.42 0.78 7.00
CA ARG A 51 -2.21 1.60 6.85
C ARG A 51 -2.57 3.07 6.65
N GLU A 52 -2.17 3.90 7.60
CA GLU A 52 -2.42 5.34 7.58
C GLU A 52 -1.94 5.98 6.25
N ASN A 53 -2.69 6.96 5.76
CA ASN A 53 -2.44 7.72 4.53
C ASN A 53 -2.50 6.93 3.21
N LEU A 54 -2.49 5.58 3.25
CA LEU A 54 -2.56 4.74 2.05
C LEU A 54 -3.88 3.98 1.93
N GLU A 55 -4.51 3.66 3.06
CA GLU A 55 -5.69 2.83 3.13
C GLU A 55 -6.78 3.46 4.01
N TYR A 56 -8.01 3.02 3.82
CA TYR A 56 -9.15 3.34 4.67
C TYR A 56 -9.97 2.07 5.00
N PRO A 57 -10.58 2.00 6.19
CA PRO A 57 -11.41 0.88 6.58
C PRO A 57 -12.79 0.94 5.93
N HIS A 58 -13.26 -0.19 5.39
CA HIS A 58 -14.63 -0.38 4.93
C HIS A 58 -15.01 -1.87 4.99
N ASP A 59 -16.17 -2.22 5.57
CA ASP A 59 -16.69 -3.59 5.65
C ASP A 59 -15.68 -4.64 6.19
N ASN A 60 -14.91 -4.28 7.23
CA ASN A 60 -13.82 -5.08 7.80
C ASN A 60 -12.67 -5.40 6.81
N LEU A 61 -12.52 -4.59 5.75
CA LEU A 61 -11.42 -4.61 4.80
C LEU A 61 -10.65 -3.29 4.87
N CYS A 62 -9.37 -3.34 4.51
CA CYS A 62 -8.59 -2.14 4.21
C CYS A 62 -8.60 -1.91 2.71
N CYS A 63 -9.29 -0.87 2.26
CA CYS A 63 -9.31 -0.45 0.86
C CYS A 63 -8.16 0.54 0.61
N LEU A 64 -7.60 0.53 -0.61
CA LEU A 64 -6.65 1.57 -1.01
C LEU A 64 -7.35 2.91 -1.21
N ASN A 65 -6.71 3.98 -0.75
CA ASN A 65 -7.17 5.35 -0.94
C ASN A 65 -7.35 5.70 -2.43
N CYS A 66 -8.37 6.50 -2.70
CA CYS A 66 -8.48 7.28 -3.93
C CYS A 66 -7.37 8.34 -3.98
N LEU A 67 -7.06 8.86 -5.17
CA LEU A 67 -6.03 9.88 -5.33
C LEU A 67 -6.55 11.27 -4.93
N ALA A 68 -5.64 12.22 -4.71
CA ALA A 68 -6.01 13.63 -4.54
C ALA A 68 -6.84 14.14 -5.74
N GLY A 69 -7.80 15.02 -5.47
CA GLY A 69 -8.77 15.49 -6.46
C GLY A 69 -9.86 14.47 -6.83
N THR A 70 -9.94 13.33 -6.13
CA THR A 70 -10.99 12.31 -6.32
C THR A 70 -11.61 11.87 -4.99
N TYR A 71 -12.79 11.25 -5.07
CA TYR A 71 -13.52 10.66 -3.94
C TYR A 71 -14.01 9.24 -4.28
N VAL A 72 -14.39 8.46 -3.27
CA VAL A 72 -14.90 7.09 -3.42
C VAL A 72 -16.35 7.12 -3.92
N LYS A 73 -16.57 6.78 -5.19
CA LYS A 73 -17.90 6.56 -5.78
C LYS A 73 -18.47 5.20 -5.39
N ALA A 74 -17.63 4.16 -5.46
CA ALA A 74 -17.96 2.80 -5.03
C ALA A 74 -16.79 2.21 -4.23
N TYR A 75 -17.09 1.53 -3.13
CA TYR A 75 -16.07 0.95 -2.27
C TYR A 75 -15.36 -0.27 -2.90
N CYS A 76 -14.21 -0.64 -2.34
CA CYS A 76 -13.55 -1.89 -2.72
C CYS A 76 -14.36 -3.09 -2.22
N THR A 77 -14.29 -4.22 -2.92
CA THR A 77 -14.91 -5.49 -2.50
C THR A 77 -13.89 -6.50 -1.99
N ARG A 78 -12.60 -6.18 -2.09
CA ARG A 78 -11.47 -7.01 -1.67
C ARG A 78 -10.42 -6.14 -0.96
N ALA A 79 -9.74 -6.74 0.02
CA ALA A 79 -8.67 -6.05 0.74
C ALA A 79 -7.55 -5.61 -0.20
N LEU A 80 -6.97 -4.45 0.08
CA LEU A 80 -5.87 -3.82 -0.66
C LEU A 80 -6.20 -3.53 -2.13
N GLU A 81 -7.47 -3.49 -2.49
CA GLU A 81 -7.93 -2.97 -3.78
C GLU A 81 -8.45 -1.54 -3.63
N ARG A 82 -8.34 -0.77 -4.72
CA ARG A 82 -8.98 0.54 -4.82
C ARG A 82 -10.41 0.36 -5.32
N GLY A 83 -11.36 1.02 -4.67
CA GLY A 83 -12.72 1.12 -5.18
C GLY A 83 -12.80 1.95 -6.47
N THR A 84 -14.02 2.26 -6.92
CA THR A 84 -14.21 3.23 -7.99
C THR A 84 -14.07 4.64 -7.43
N CYS A 85 -13.12 5.41 -7.98
CA CYS A 85 -12.92 6.81 -7.63
C CYS A 85 -13.48 7.72 -8.73
N GLU A 86 -14.04 8.85 -8.34
CA GLU A 86 -14.56 9.86 -9.25
C GLU A 86 -13.94 11.23 -8.95
N ALA A 87 -13.76 12.05 -9.98
CA ALA A 87 -13.17 13.37 -9.84
C ALA A 87 -14.08 14.29 -9.01
N CYS A 88 -13.46 15.19 -8.25
CA CYS A 88 -14.18 16.26 -7.57
C CYS A 88 -14.84 17.20 -8.58
N GLU A 89 -16.03 17.68 -8.25
CA GLU A 89 -16.73 18.70 -9.03
C GLU A 89 -16.12 20.08 -8.81
N PHE A 90 -16.50 21.04 -9.66
CA PHE A 90 -16.14 22.44 -9.48
C PHE A 90 -16.47 22.92 -8.06
N ASP A 91 -15.60 23.76 -7.50
CA ASP A 91 -15.72 24.29 -6.14
C ASP A 91 -15.62 23.22 -5.02
N THR A 92 -15.04 22.04 -5.34
CA THR A 92 -14.71 21.01 -4.35
C THR A 92 -13.31 20.44 -4.55
N TYR A 93 -12.72 19.89 -3.49
CA TYR A 93 -11.35 19.36 -3.51
C TYR A 93 -11.13 18.22 -2.51
N THR A 94 -10.07 17.46 -2.75
CA THR A 94 -9.41 16.60 -1.76
C THR A 94 -7.91 16.80 -1.91
N GLU A 95 -7.23 17.24 -0.85
CA GLU A 95 -5.80 17.60 -0.91
C GLU A 95 -4.90 16.36 -0.99
N HIS A 96 -5.32 15.25 -0.39
CA HIS A 96 -4.54 14.03 -0.28
C HIS A 96 -5.34 12.81 -0.75
N GLY A 97 -4.63 11.68 -0.84
CA GLY A 97 -5.29 10.40 -1.04
C GLY A 97 -6.24 10.10 0.13
N ASN A 98 -7.44 9.63 -0.17
CA ASN A 98 -8.53 9.58 0.80
C ASN A 98 -9.50 8.42 0.58
N GLY A 99 -10.31 8.13 1.61
CA GLY A 99 -11.46 7.22 1.57
C GLY A 99 -12.81 7.94 1.67
N LEU A 100 -12.88 9.23 1.32
CA LEU A 100 -14.08 10.05 1.50
C LEU A 100 -15.14 9.70 0.45
N ARG A 101 -16.42 9.80 0.84
CA ARG A 101 -17.57 9.59 -0.06
C ARG A 101 -18.00 10.83 -0.85
N GLN A 102 -17.37 11.96 -0.58
CA GLN A 102 -17.60 13.24 -1.25
C GLN A 102 -16.37 14.12 -1.07
N CYS A 103 -16.17 15.05 -2.00
CA CYS A 103 -15.12 16.05 -1.89
C CYS A 103 -15.47 17.16 -0.89
N LEU A 104 -14.45 17.84 -0.36
CA LEU A 104 -14.60 18.97 0.54
C LEU A 104 -14.91 20.24 -0.25
N LYS A 105 -15.67 21.18 0.30
CA LYS A 105 -15.98 22.46 -0.37
C LYS A 105 -14.78 23.41 -0.31
N CYS A 106 -14.48 24.07 -1.42
CA CYS A 106 -13.48 25.13 -1.43
C CYS A 106 -13.95 26.31 -0.57
N THR A 107 -13.02 26.94 0.15
CA THR A 107 -13.31 28.19 0.87
C THR A 107 -13.18 29.36 -0.10
N THR A 108 -14.21 30.21 -0.16
CA THR A 108 -14.15 31.45 -0.93
C THR A 108 -13.33 32.50 -0.19
N CYS A 109 -12.26 32.98 -0.80
CA CYS A 109 -11.53 34.13 -0.29
C CYS A 109 -12.33 35.41 -0.60
N HIS A 110 -12.82 36.12 0.42
CA HIS A 110 -13.42 37.43 0.21
C HIS A 110 -12.34 38.44 -0.16
N SER A 111 -12.42 39.01 -1.36
CA SER A 111 -11.52 40.08 -1.84
C SER A 111 -11.88 41.44 -1.25
N GLY A 112 -12.08 41.50 0.07
CA GLY A 112 -12.22 42.74 0.81
C GLY A 112 -10.84 43.30 1.17
N ASN A 113 -10.36 44.25 0.35
CA ASN A 113 -9.26 45.18 0.61
C ASN A 113 -8.09 44.67 1.49
N SER A 114 -7.00 44.30 0.83
CA SER A 114 -5.66 44.32 1.43
C SER A 114 -5.40 45.66 2.12
N VAL A 115 -5.07 45.62 3.41
CA VAL A 115 -4.55 46.74 4.23
C VAL A 115 -3.28 47.31 3.60
#